data_AF-A0A3M0NZP4-F1
#
_entry.id   AF-A0A3M0NZP4-F1
#
_cell.length_a   1.000
_cell.length_b   1.000
_cell.length_c   1.000
_cell.angle_alpha   90.00
_cell.angle_beta   90.00
_cell.angle_gamma   90.00
#
_symmetry.space_group_name_H-M   'P 1'
#
loop_
_entity.id
_entity.type
_entity.pdbx_description
1 polymer ?
#
loop_
_entity_poly.entity_id
_entity_poly.type
_entity_poly.pdbx_seq_one_letter_code
_entity_poly.pdbx_strand_id
1 'polypeptide(L)'
;MKGMFYASKIKSLDLSSWDTSAVTDMSYMFRDMFIDGDDGSLNIGGNFASNAKNVKDMTFMFNGCANLTKIDGIKDLNISSVTSMKNMFHGDYNLTELDLSHFNTEKLTDMADMLSYLISLNYLDLSSFDTTQSPNMKNMLANDLTLPVGAIVNGKVVYQYAPGITTLVLGSKTKLSTDVALGQPNPEKTPNKENFINKWRLANNNNEPQLTTAELIQKSQGGSLKPGAYTWKKLVTPQDDTDNNYPAPNPVSVEPTNPVENNDENKDKDENNNNGSSSEKTVVLMHNAYLYDNTGNRANQIILKIGSKLKTYGKTTINGRNFYVLNDKGNSNIKYYIAAGNVDSVVRKIKHNAYIYNQYGDHKNKRLLKKGSKAKTYGEPVKIRNKKYYIVDNNRFVKKANF
;
A
#
# COMPACT_ATOMS: atom_id res chain seq x y z
N MET A 1 -7.36 26.11 14.64
CA MET A 1 -6.14 25.69 13.91
C MET A 1 -6.46 25.48 12.41
N LYS A 2 -7.25 26.37 11.81
CA LYS A 2 -7.61 26.28 10.39
C LYS A 2 -6.38 26.48 9.50
N GLY A 3 -6.17 25.58 8.54
CA GLY A 3 -5.15 25.74 7.49
C GLY A 3 -3.69 25.78 7.96
N MET A 4 -3.38 25.32 9.19
CA MET A 4 -2.06 25.55 9.80
C MET A 4 -0.87 24.99 9.01
N PHE A 5 -1.05 23.86 8.33
CA PHE A 5 -0.06 23.20 7.47
C PHE A 5 -0.53 23.13 6.02
N TYR A 6 -1.41 24.04 5.60
CA TYR A 6 -1.93 24.12 4.24
C TYR A 6 -0.78 24.20 3.21
N ALA A 7 -0.84 23.36 2.18
CA ALA A 7 0.13 23.28 1.08
C ALA A 7 1.60 23.17 1.53
N SER A 8 1.84 22.71 2.76
CA SER A 8 3.17 22.64 3.34
C SER A 8 3.94 21.42 2.86
N LYS A 9 5.26 21.56 2.70
CA LYS A 9 6.16 20.44 2.45
C LYS A 9 6.83 20.02 3.75
N ILE A 10 6.54 18.82 4.25
CA ILE A 10 7.10 18.31 5.51
C ILE A 10 7.87 17.01 5.30
N LYS A 11 8.99 16.85 5.99
CA LYS A 11 9.71 15.56 6.04
C LYS A 11 9.20 14.66 7.16
N SER A 12 8.83 15.28 8.27
CA SER A 12 8.23 14.64 9.45
C SER A 12 7.50 15.71 10.25
N LEU A 13 6.40 15.34 10.88
CA LEU A 13 5.66 16.19 11.81
C LEU A 13 5.20 15.32 12.98
N ASP A 14 5.50 15.77 14.20
CA ASP A 14 5.04 15.13 15.44
C ASP A 14 4.15 16.11 16.19
N LEU A 15 2.86 15.78 16.27
CA LEU A 15 1.86 16.59 16.97
C LEU A 15 1.50 15.99 18.33
N SER A 16 2.12 14.88 18.75
CA SER A 16 1.60 14.04 19.84
C SER A 16 1.48 14.74 21.21
N SER A 17 2.22 15.82 21.44
CA SER A 17 2.18 16.63 22.66
C SER A 17 1.24 17.83 22.61
N TRP A 18 0.70 18.17 21.44
CA TRP A 18 -0.09 19.39 21.25
C TRP A 18 -1.42 19.29 21.97
N ASP A 19 -1.72 20.25 22.84
CA ASP A 19 -3.02 20.32 23.48
C ASP A 19 -4.04 21.02 22.56
N THR A 20 -4.97 20.24 22.02
CA THR A 20 -6.07 20.72 21.17
C THR A 20 -7.36 20.96 21.95
N SER A 21 -7.32 20.93 23.28
CA SER A 21 -8.51 21.03 24.15
C SER A 21 -9.33 22.31 23.96
N ALA A 22 -8.72 23.41 23.54
CA ALA A 22 -9.41 24.67 23.26
C ALA A 22 -9.77 24.88 21.77
N VAL A 23 -9.39 23.95 20.89
CA VAL A 23 -9.55 24.11 19.43
C VAL A 23 -10.98 23.77 19.02
N THR A 24 -11.60 24.66 18.23
CA THR A 24 -12.96 24.49 17.69
C THR A 24 -12.99 24.26 16.18
N ASP A 25 -11.91 24.58 15.46
CA ASP A 25 -11.83 24.47 13.99
C ASP A 25 -10.46 23.93 13.57
N MET A 26 -10.45 22.79 12.87
CA MET A 26 -9.29 22.15 12.24
C MET A 26 -9.48 22.00 10.73
N SER A 27 -10.42 22.73 10.14
CA SER A 27 -10.66 22.72 8.70
C SER A 27 -9.38 23.09 7.95
N TYR A 28 -9.16 22.47 6.79
CA TYR A 28 -8.00 22.69 5.91
C TYR A 28 -6.63 22.43 6.53
N MET A 29 -6.53 21.90 7.77
CA MET A 29 -5.29 21.93 8.55
C MET A 29 -4.08 21.34 7.82
N PHE A 30 -4.23 20.22 7.12
CA PHE A 30 -3.19 19.57 6.32
C PHE A 30 -3.52 19.54 4.81
N ARG A 31 -4.49 20.32 4.35
CA ARG A 31 -4.91 20.27 2.94
C ARG A 31 -3.73 20.56 2.00
N ASP A 32 -3.64 19.80 0.92
CA ASP A 32 -2.60 19.86 -0.11
C ASP A 32 -1.16 19.68 0.44
N MET A 33 -0.99 19.11 1.63
CA MET A 33 0.33 18.90 2.23
C MET A 33 1.14 17.85 1.45
N PHE A 34 2.45 18.09 1.26
CA PHE A 34 3.37 17.14 0.65
C PHE A 34 4.26 16.48 1.71
N ILE A 35 4.17 15.16 1.84
CA ILE A 35 5.02 14.38 2.75
C ILE A 35 6.27 13.91 1.98
N ASP A 36 7.42 14.47 2.33
CA ASP A 36 8.75 14.13 1.79
C ASP A 36 9.50 13.10 2.67
N GLY A 37 8.75 12.37 3.50
CA GLY A 37 9.25 11.26 4.32
C GLY A 37 9.32 9.95 3.54
N ASP A 38 10.21 9.04 3.94
CA ASP A 38 10.49 7.79 3.22
C ASP A 38 9.27 6.85 3.12
N ASP A 39 8.37 6.87 4.11
CA ASP A 39 7.18 6.02 4.15
C ASP A 39 5.87 6.76 3.86
N GLY A 40 5.89 8.09 3.75
CA GLY A 40 4.68 8.88 3.50
C GLY A 40 3.69 8.90 4.66
N SER A 41 4.11 8.61 5.89
CA SER A 41 3.25 8.61 7.08
C SER A 41 3.14 9.99 7.73
N LEU A 42 1.96 10.29 8.28
CA LEU A 42 1.71 11.44 9.17
C LEU A 42 1.25 10.95 10.53
N ASN A 43 1.90 11.40 11.61
CA ASN A 43 1.49 11.07 12.98
C ASN A 43 0.68 12.22 13.60
N ILE A 44 -0.60 11.95 13.87
CA ILE A 44 -1.52 12.87 14.55
C ILE A 44 -1.96 12.37 15.93
N GLY A 45 -1.35 11.30 16.46
CA GLY A 45 -1.78 10.66 17.70
C GLY A 45 -1.56 11.50 18.96
N GLY A 46 -1.70 10.87 20.13
CA GLY A 46 -1.46 11.52 21.42
C GLY A 46 -2.47 12.62 21.75
N ASN A 47 -2.01 13.65 22.48
CA ASN A 47 -2.85 14.75 22.95
C ASN A 47 -3.53 15.51 21.80
N PHE A 48 -2.86 15.62 20.64
CA PHE A 48 -3.43 16.32 19.49
C PHE A 48 -4.76 15.71 19.07
N ALA A 49 -4.77 14.39 18.91
CA ALA A 49 -5.95 13.63 18.53
C ALA A 49 -6.96 13.52 19.69
N SER A 50 -6.51 13.11 20.88
CA SER A 50 -7.42 12.81 22.00
C SER A 50 -8.12 14.06 22.56
N ASN A 51 -7.47 15.22 22.52
CA ASN A 51 -7.99 16.46 23.10
C ASN A 51 -8.87 17.27 22.13
N ALA A 52 -9.07 16.82 20.89
CA ALA A 52 -9.89 17.50 19.88
C ALA A 52 -11.42 17.51 20.18
N LYS A 53 -11.82 17.29 21.45
CA LYS A 53 -13.21 17.17 21.94
C LYS A 53 -14.11 18.38 21.66
N ASN A 54 -13.54 19.55 21.39
CA ASN A 54 -14.27 20.79 21.13
C ASN A 54 -14.31 21.17 19.65
N VAL A 55 -13.61 20.42 18.78
CA VAL A 55 -13.56 20.67 17.34
C VAL A 55 -14.93 20.40 16.73
N LYS A 56 -15.44 21.37 15.96
CA LYS A 56 -16.70 21.33 15.25
C LYS A 56 -16.52 21.09 13.75
N ASP A 57 -15.41 21.56 13.19
CA ASP A 57 -15.17 21.52 11.75
C ASP A 57 -13.81 20.86 11.44
N MET A 58 -13.84 19.79 10.64
CA MET A 58 -12.67 19.11 10.05
C MET A 58 -12.76 19.05 8.52
N THR A 59 -13.54 19.95 7.91
CA THR A 59 -13.72 20.06 6.46
C THR A 59 -12.36 20.22 5.78
N PHE A 60 -12.08 19.39 4.78
CA PHE A 60 -10.81 19.32 4.05
C PHE A 60 -9.55 19.04 4.89
N MET A 61 -9.65 18.51 6.13
CA MET A 61 -8.48 18.42 7.03
C MET A 61 -7.26 17.73 6.42
N PHE A 62 -7.43 16.63 5.66
CA PHE A 62 -6.36 15.91 4.96
C PHE A 62 -6.51 15.96 3.43
N ASN A 63 -7.40 16.78 2.88
CA ASN A 63 -7.70 16.79 1.45
C ASN A 63 -6.44 16.96 0.57
N GLY A 64 -6.23 16.04 -0.38
CA GLY A 64 -5.20 16.16 -1.40
C GLY A 64 -3.77 16.06 -0.88
N CYS A 65 -3.52 15.36 0.23
CA CYS A 65 -2.16 15.19 0.75
C CYS A 65 -1.33 14.32 -0.20
N ALA A 66 -0.36 14.94 -0.87
CA ALA A 66 0.57 14.24 -1.73
C ALA A 66 1.52 13.35 -0.91
N ASN A 67 1.76 12.14 -1.41
CA ASN A 67 2.55 11.07 -0.76
C ASN A 67 2.03 10.59 0.61
N LEU A 68 0.86 11.03 1.09
CA LEU A 68 0.27 10.47 2.31
C LEU A 68 -0.17 9.02 2.06
N THR A 69 0.49 8.07 2.71
CA THR A 69 0.21 6.64 2.59
C THR A 69 -0.55 6.07 3.78
N LYS A 70 -0.44 6.74 4.93
CA LYS A 70 -0.92 6.31 6.24
C LYS A 70 -1.04 7.47 7.23
N ILE A 71 -2.07 7.45 8.06
CA ILE A 71 -2.26 8.39 9.17
C ILE A 71 -2.15 7.62 10.50
N ASP A 72 -1.03 7.80 11.20
CA ASP A 72 -0.82 7.24 12.53
C ASP A 72 -1.58 8.02 13.59
N GLY A 73 -2.26 7.32 14.49
CA GLY A 73 -3.04 7.92 15.57
C GLY A 73 -4.46 8.35 15.18
N ILE A 74 -4.93 8.05 13.96
CA ILE A 74 -6.30 8.37 13.52
C ILE A 74 -7.39 7.80 14.43
N LYS A 75 -7.16 6.60 14.99
CA LYS A 75 -8.05 5.95 15.97
C LYS A 75 -8.25 6.75 17.26
N ASP A 76 -7.30 7.62 17.60
CA ASP A 76 -7.33 8.44 18.81
C ASP A 76 -8.02 9.80 18.55
N LEU A 77 -8.30 10.13 17.27
CA LEU A 77 -8.85 11.42 16.88
C LEU A 77 -10.26 11.56 17.43
N ASN A 78 -10.45 12.51 18.35
CA ASN A 78 -11.74 12.75 18.96
C ASN A 78 -12.64 13.53 18.00
N ILE A 79 -13.69 12.85 17.52
CA ILE A 79 -14.67 13.44 16.59
C ILE A 79 -16.03 13.70 17.25
N SER A 80 -16.14 13.54 18.57
CA SER A 80 -17.43 13.53 19.31
C SER A 80 -18.20 14.85 19.28
N SER A 81 -17.59 15.94 18.82
CA SER A 81 -18.18 17.27 18.66
C SER A 81 -18.27 17.73 17.22
N VAL A 82 -17.66 17.01 16.28
CA VAL A 82 -17.53 17.42 14.88
C VAL A 82 -18.90 17.31 14.21
N THR A 83 -19.23 18.29 13.37
CA THR A 83 -20.46 18.34 12.59
C THR A 83 -20.20 18.28 11.08
N SER A 84 -18.99 18.63 10.63
CA SER A 84 -18.59 18.54 9.22
C SER A 84 -17.23 17.86 9.04
N MET A 85 -17.20 16.85 8.16
CA MET A 85 -16.00 16.19 7.63
C MET A 85 -16.00 16.19 6.10
N LYS A 86 -16.70 17.14 5.50
CA LYS A 86 -16.75 17.31 4.05
C LYS A 86 -15.33 17.29 3.48
N ASN A 87 -15.10 16.46 2.47
CA ASN A 87 -13.82 16.30 1.77
C ASN A 87 -12.62 15.94 2.69
N MET A 88 -12.82 15.42 3.90
CA MET A 88 -11.74 15.25 4.88
C MET A 88 -10.53 14.49 4.34
N PHE A 89 -10.73 13.40 3.59
CA PHE A 89 -9.68 12.60 2.95
C PHE A 89 -9.74 12.63 1.42
N HIS A 90 -10.54 13.55 0.84
CA HIS A 90 -10.74 13.59 -0.60
C HIS A 90 -9.40 13.73 -1.32
N GLY A 91 -9.17 12.89 -2.33
CA GLY A 91 -7.97 13.00 -3.18
C GLY A 91 -6.67 12.55 -2.51
N ASP A 92 -6.73 11.84 -1.38
CA ASP A 92 -5.55 11.17 -0.80
C ASP A 92 -5.23 9.89 -1.59
N TYR A 93 -4.84 10.04 -2.87
CA TYR A 93 -4.71 8.96 -3.85
C TYR A 93 -3.74 7.85 -3.43
N ASN A 94 -2.77 8.16 -2.57
CA ASN A 94 -1.73 7.24 -2.11
C ASN A 94 -2.05 6.55 -0.77
N LEU A 95 -3.16 6.93 -0.11
CA LEU A 95 -3.56 6.37 1.17
C LEU A 95 -3.90 4.90 1.00
N THR A 96 -3.16 4.04 1.69
CA THR A 96 -3.27 2.57 1.55
C THR A 96 -3.91 1.91 2.75
N GLU A 97 -3.96 2.63 3.88
CA GLU A 97 -4.64 2.22 5.09
C GLU A 97 -5.36 3.40 5.72
N LEU A 98 -6.58 3.16 6.19
CA LEU A 98 -7.40 4.11 6.91
C LEU A 98 -8.34 3.34 7.83
N ASP A 99 -8.08 3.41 9.13
CA ASP A 99 -8.92 2.78 10.16
C ASP A 99 -9.88 3.80 10.74
N LEU A 100 -11.17 3.66 10.39
CA LEU A 100 -12.26 4.52 10.86
C LEU A 100 -13.18 3.81 11.86
N SER A 101 -12.80 2.63 12.37
CA SER A 101 -13.67 1.80 13.23
C SER A 101 -14.12 2.48 14.54
N HIS A 102 -13.46 3.57 14.93
CA HIS A 102 -13.79 4.39 16.10
C HIS A 102 -14.66 5.62 15.78
N PHE A 103 -14.94 5.88 14.50
CA PHE A 103 -15.69 7.06 14.09
C PHE A 103 -17.18 6.81 14.30
N ASN A 104 -17.74 7.37 15.38
CA ASN A 104 -19.18 7.53 15.53
C ASN A 104 -19.63 8.81 14.82
N THR A 105 -20.30 8.65 13.69
CA THR A 105 -20.72 9.75 12.80
C THR A 105 -22.09 10.35 13.13
N GLU A 106 -22.73 9.96 14.25
CA GLU A 106 -24.11 10.35 14.61
C GLU A 106 -24.37 11.87 14.56
N LYS A 107 -23.35 12.69 14.88
CA LYS A 107 -23.47 14.16 14.89
C LYS A 107 -23.08 14.85 13.59
N LEU A 108 -22.53 14.10 12.63
CA LEU A 108 -22.13 14.69 11.36
C LEU A 108 -23.39 15.05 10.57
N THR A 109 -23.38 16.24 9.99
CA THR A 109 -24.41 16.73 9.06
C THR A 109 -23.91 16.78 7.63
N ASP A 110 -22.58 16.84 7.44
CA ASP A 110 -21.94 16.87 6.11
C ASP A 110 -20.69 15.99 6.04
N MET A 111 -20.75 14.99 5.16
CA MET A 111 -19.70 14.04 4.80
C MET A 111 -19.52 13.98 3.27
N ALA A 112 -19.98 15.00 2.53
CA ALA A 112 -19.85 15.04 1.08
C ALA A 112 -18.39 14.88 0.67
N ASP A 113 -18.16 14.00 -0.31
CA ASP A 113 -16.85 13.66 -0.87
C ASP A 113 -15.80 13.16 0.16
N MET A 114 -16.17 12.89 1.42
CA MET A 114 -15.22 12.65 2.54
C MET A 114 -14.16 11.58 2.23
N LEU A 115 -14.54 10.51 1.51
CA LEU A 115 -13.73 9.32 1.21
C LEU A 115 -13.65 9.07 -0.31
N SER A 116 -13.80 10.13 -1.10
CA SER A 116 -13.71 10.08 -2.56
C SER A 116 -12.26 10.12 -3.02
N TYR A 117 -11.98 9.53 -4.18
CA TYR A 117 -10.65 9.50 -4.79
C TYR A 117 -9.52 8.86 -3.96
N LEU A 118 -9.84 7.96 -3.03
CA LEU A 118 -8.93 7.08 -2.29
C LEU A 118 -8.54 5.84 -3.10
N ILE A 119 -7.99 6.03 -4.29
CA ILE A 119 -7.83 4.97 -5.30
C ILE A 119 -6.87 3.84 -4.90
N SER A 120 -5.96 4.07 -3.94
CA SER A 120 -5.04 3.06 -3.42
C SER A 120 -5.61 2.24 -2.26
N LEU A 121 -6.75 2.64 -1.70
CA LEU A 121 -7.42 1.98 -0.59
C LEU A 121 -8.38 0.91 -1.13
N ASN A 122 -8.15 -0.36 -0.78
CA ASN A 122 -8.94 -1.48 -1.29
C ASN A 122 -9.95 -2.06 -0.29
N TYR A 123 -9.84 -1.67 0.97
CA TYR A 123 -10.66 -2.10 2.10
C TYR A 123 -11.07 -0.87 2.89
N LEU A 124 -12.35 -0.75 3.19
CA LEU A 124 -12.88 0.32 4.00
C LEU A 124 -13.93 -0.25 4.97
N ASP A 125 -13.73 0.00 6.26
CA ASP A 125 -14.68 -0.36 7.30
C ASP A 125 -15.46 0.88 7.74
N LEU A 126 -16.76 0.89 7.46
CA LEU A 126 -17.72 1.93 7.87
C LEU A 126 -18.70 1.39 8.92
N SER A 127 -18.44 0.25 9.55
CA SER A 127 -19.39 -0.40 10.44
C SER A 127 -19.76 0.41 11.69
N SER A 128 -18.88 1.32 12.10
CA SER A 128 -19.12 2.25 13.21
C SER A 128 -19.94 3.49 12.82
N PHE A 129 -20.14 3.72 11.52
CA PHE A 129 -20.84 4.91 11.06
C PHE A 129 -22.33 4.80 11.40
N ASP A 130 -22.81 5.77 12.18
CA ASP A 130 -24.22 6.02 12.41
C ASP A 130 -24.64 7.15 11.47
N THR A 131 -25.35 6.81 10.39
CA THR A 131 -25.83 7.78 9.39
C THR A 131 -27.35 7.94 9.47
N THR A 132 -27.96 7.53 10.58
CA THR A 132 -29.43 7.55 10.76
C THR A 132 -30.01 8.97 10.72
N GLN A 133 -29.20 9.98 11.03
CA GLN A 133 -29.56 11.40 10.91
C GLN A 133 -29.52 11.96 9.49
N SER A 134 -29.28 11.11 8.48
CA SER A 134 -29.28 11.49 7.05
C SER A 134 -28.34 12.67 6.72
N PRO A 135 -27.05 12.58 7.07
CA PRO A 135 -26.08 13.59 6.64
C PRO A 135 -25.99 13.68 5.12
N ASN A 136 -25.53 14.83 4.63
CA ASN A 136 -25.11 14.94 3.23
C ASN A 136 -23.93 14.00 2.98
N MET A 137 -24.10 13.00 2.10
CA MET A 137 -23.05 12.04 1.72
C MET A 137 -22.81 12.01 0.21
N LYS A 138 -23.16 13.11 -0.48
CA LYS A 138 -22.94 13.24 -1.91
C LYS A 138 -21.52 12.84 -2.29
N ASN A 139 -21.40 11.92 -3.25
CA ASN A 139 -20.13 11.42 -3.78
C ASN A 139 -19.15 10.83 -2.75
N MET A 140 -19.58 10.52 -1.52
CA MET A 140 -18.69 10.16 -0.42
C MET A 140 -17.69 9.03 -0.78
N LEU A 141 -18.06 8.10 -1.66
CA LEU A 141 -17.26 6.94 -2.06
C LEU A 141 -16.92 6.91 -3.56
N ALA A 142 -16.84 8.09 -4.21
CA ALA A 142 -16.55 8.24 -5.64
C ALA A 142 -15.10 7.85 -5.97
N ASN A 143 -14.84 6.55 -6.00
CA ASN A 143 -13.51 5.94 -6.13
C ASN A 143 -13.31 5.22 -7.47
N ASP A 144 -14.21 5.41 -8.43
CA ASP A 144 -14.14 4.88 -9.80
C ASP A 144 -13.23 5.70 -10.71
N LEU A 145 -12.41 6.59 -10.14
CA LEU A 145 -11.53 7.41 -10.95
C LEU A 145 -10.56 6.54 -11.73
N THR A 146 -10.73 6.61 -13.04
CA THR A 146 -9.73 6.17 -13.99
C THR A 146 -8.61 7.20 -13.98
N LEU A 147 -7.63 7.02 -13.10
CA LEU A 147 -6.35 7.65 -13.37
C LEU A 147 -5.68 6.84 -14.47
N PRO A 148 -5.29 7.44 -15.59
CA PRO A 148 -4.36 6.83 -16.51
C PRO A 148 -3.01 6.67 -15.81
N VAL A 149 -2.89 5.66 -14.94
CA VAL A 149 -1.59 5.28 -14.39
C VAL A 149 -0.90 4.54 -15.53
N GLY A 150 0.01 5.24 -16.21
CA GLY A 150 0.85 4.61 -17.23
C GLY A 150 1.71 3.53 -16.58
N ALA A 151 1.26 2.28 -16.67
CA ALA A 151 2.06 1.13 -16.31
C ALA A 151 2.72 0.61 -17.59
N ILE A 152 4.03 0.32 -17.54
CA ILE A 152 4.69 -0.35 -18.66
C ILE A 152 4.56 -1.86 -18.45
N VAL A 153 3.67 -2.49 -19.22
CA VAL A 153 3.54 -3.96 -19.26
C VAL A 153 4.03 -4.42 -20.63
N ASN A 154 5.08 -5.24 -20.66
CA ASN A 154 5.70 -5.73 -21.91
C ASN A 154 6.12 -4.61 -22.90
N GLY A 155 6.56 -3.45 -22.39
CA GLY A 155 6.99 -2.33 -23.23
C GLY A 155 5.86 -1.52 -23.88
N LYS A 156 4.61 -1.70 -23.44
CA LYS A 156 3.46 -0.86 -23.84
C LYS A 156 2.96 -0.07 -22.63
N VAL A 157 2.65 1.21 -22.85
CA VAL A 157 1.89 2.01 -21.89
C VAL A 157 0.49 1.43 -21.82
N VAL A 158 0.17 0.84 -20.68
CA VAL A 158 -1.17 0.37 -20.34
C VAL A 158 -1.72 1.33 -19.30
N TYR A 159 -2.91 1.84 -19.54
CA TYR A 159 -3.66 2.57 -18.53
C TYR A 159 -4.11 1.57 -17.47
N GLN A 160 -3.53 1.64 -16.28
CA GLN A 160 -3.89 0.79 -15.17
C GLN A 160 -5.02 1.43 -14.37
N TYR A 161 -6.08 0.66 -14.18
CA TYR A 161 -7.19 1.04 -13.35
C TYR A 161 -6.93 0.47 -11.97
N ALA A 162 -6.76 1.35 -10.98
CA ALA A 162 -6.80 0.95 -9.60
C ALA A 162 -8.26 0.65 -9.25
N PRO A 163 -8.58 -0.52 -8.69
CA PRO A 163 -9.96 -0.89 -8.44
C PRO A 163 -10.63 -0.04 -7.33
N GLY A 164 -9.90 0.88 -6.68
CA GLY A 164 -10.39 1.61 -5.51
C GLY A 164 -10.84 0.64 -4.42
N ILE A 165 -11.92 0.99 -3.73
CA ILE A 165 -12.50 0.17 -2.65
C ILE A 165 -13.13 -1.10 -3.24
N THR A 166 -12.57 -2.25 -2.88
CA THR A 166 -13.06 -3.57 -3.31
C THR A 166 -13.73 -4.35 -2.20
N THR A 167 -13.56 -3.92 -0.94
CA THR A 167 -14.23 -4.46 0.23
C THR A 167 -14.76 -3.31 1.06
N LEU A 168 -16.06 -3.32 1.31
CA LEU A 168 -16.76 -2.32 2.10
C LEU A 168 -17.47 -3.02 3.26
N VAL A 169 -17.16 -2.65 4.50
CA VAL A 169 -17.87 -3.17 5.68
C VAL A 169 -18.92 -2.17 6.11
N LEU A 170 -20.16 -2.63 6.24
CA LEU A 170 -21.30 -1.80 6.63
C LEU A 170 -21.92 -2.32 7.92
N GLY A 171 -22.25 -1.40 8.83
CA GLY A 171 -22.90 -1.69 10.10
C GLY A 171 -24.42 -1.58 9.98
N SER A 172 -25.13 -1.96 11.05
CA SER A 172 -26.60 -1.90 11.09
C SER A 172 -27.16 -0.48 11.04
N LYS A 173 -26.36 0.52 11.44
CA LYS A 173 -26.72 1.93 11.42
C LYS A 173 -26.14 2.68 10.21
N THR A 174 -25.35 2.01 9.39
CA THR A 174 -24.70 2.57 8.21
C THR A 174 -25.66 2.51 7.03
N LYS A 175 -26.40 3.59 6.82
CA LYS A 175 -27.28 3.80 5.67
C LYS A 175 -26.60 4.72 4.66
N LEU A 176 -26.28 4.20 3.49
CA LEU A 176 -25.78 5.00 2.37
C LEU A 176 -26.96 5.71 1.69
N SER A 177 -26.89 7.02 1.51
CA SER A 177 -27.91 7.77 0.75
C SER A 177 -27.77 7.55 -0.76
N THR A 178 -28.81 7.86 -1.53
CA THR A 178 -28.83 7.69 -2.99
C THR A 178 -27.80 8.52 -3.75
N ASP A 179 -27.34 9.62 -3.16
CA ASP A 179 -26.30 10.50 -3.71
C ASP A 179 -24.88 10.06 -3.35
N VAL A 180 -24.71 8.98 -2.59
CA VAL A 180 -23.42 8.29 -2.46
C VAL A 180 -23.08 7.68 -3.81
N ALA A 181 -22.16 8.31 -4.54
CA ALA A 181 -21.47 7.62 -5.61
C ALA A 181 -20.54 6.59 -4.94
N LEU A 182 -20.76 5.31 -5.18
CA LEU A 182 -19.81 4.24 -4.87
C LEU A 182 -19.24 3.76 -6.20
N GLY A 183 -18.06 4.28 -6.53
CA GLY A 183 -17.41 3.96 -7.79
C GLY A 183 -17.23 2.44 -7.95
N GLN A 184 -17.65 1.88 -9.08
CA GLN A 184 -17.49 0.46 -9.35
C GLN A 184 -16.06 0.17 -9.80
N PRO A 185 -15.34 -0.78 -9.18
CA PRO A 185 -14.12 -1.30 -9.77
C PRO A 185 -14.47 -1.92 -11.12
N ASN A 186 -14.12 -1.27 -12.23
CA ASN A 186 -14.44 -1.78 -13.57
C ASN A 186 -13.50 -2.96 -13.90
N PRO A 187 -13.98 -4.21 -13.87
CA PRO A 187 -13.08 -5.35 -13.93
C PRO A 187 -12.39 -5.47 -15.28
N GLU A 188 -13.07 -5.11 -16.37
CA GLU A 188 -12.51 -5.15 -17.73
C GLU A 188 -11.30 -4.24 -17.90
N LYS A 189 -11.24 -3.19 -17.09
CA LYS A 189 -10.21 -2.17 -17.13
C LYS A 189 -9.10 -2.44 -16.09
N THR A 190 -9.35 -3.29 -15.10
CA THR A 190 -8.36 -3.65 -14.07
C THR A 190 -7.45 -4.82 -14.48
N PRO A 191 -6.17 -4.85 -14.06
CA PRO A 191 -5.36 -6.05 -14.11
C PRO A 191 -5.95 -7.15 -13.22
N ASN A 192 -5.78 -8.41 -13.62
CA ASN A 192 -6.34 -9.58 -12.94
C ASN A 192 -7.88 -9.55 -12.84
N LYS A 193 -8.56 -9.14 -13.92
CA LYS A 193 -10.03 -9.01 -14.01
C LYS A 193 -10.79 -10.26 -13.55
N GLU A 194 -10.18 -11.43 -13.75
CA GLU A 194 -10.68 -12.73 -13.31
C GLU A 194 -10.85 -12.84 -11.80
N ASN A 195 -10.21 -11.97 -11.01
CA ASN A 195 -10.34 -11.93 -9.57
C ASN A 195 -11.56 -11.13 -9.09
N PHE A 196 -12.35 -10.53 -9.96
CA PHE A 196 -13.53 -9.75 -9.56
C PHE A 196 -14.83 -10.47 -9.91
N ILE A 197 -15.89 -10.17 -9.15
CA ILE A 197 -17.20 -10.82 -9.29
C ILE A 197 -18.25 -9.94 -10.00
N ASN A 198 -17.87 -8.76 -10.50
CA ASN A 198 -18.74 -7.78 -11.20
C ASN A 198 -19.95 -7.25 -10.41
N LYS A 199 -20.17 -7.75 -9.18
CA LYS A 199 -21.25 -7.39 -8.25
C LYS A 199 -20.71 -7.44 -6.82
N TRP A 200 -21.34 -6.74 -5.89
CA TRP A 200 -21.03 -6.84 -4.47
C TRP A 200 -21.63 -8.13 -3.91
N ARG A 201 -20.85 -8.87 -3.12
CA ARG A 201 -21.33 -10.05 -2.42
C ARG A 201 -20.99 -9.95 -0.94
N LEU A 202 -21.94 -10.29 -0.08
CA LEU A 202 -21.66 -10.44 1.35
C LEU A 202 -20.68 -11.58 1.57
N ALA A 203 -19.56 -11.30 2.24
CA ALA A 203 -18.53 -12.29 2.52
C ALA A 203 -19.08 -13.43 3.39
N ASN A 204 -18.60 -14.65 3.14
CA ASN A 204 -18.94 -15.86 3.90
C ASN A 204 -20.44 -16.22 3.93
N ASN A 205 -21.25 -15.65 3.03
CA ASN A 205 -22.66 -15.97 2.92
C ASN A 205 -23.08 -16.05 1.44
N ASN A 206 -22.87 -17.23 0.85
CA ASN A 206 -23.18 -17.49 -0.56
C ASN A 206 -24.69 -17.54 -0.86
N ASN A 207 -25.55 -17.53 0.16
CA ASN A 207 -27.00 -17.55 -0.01
C ASN A 207 -27.59 -16.15 -0.24
N GLU A 208 -26.82 -15.08 0.03
CA GLU A 208 -27.25 -13.73 -0.27
C GLU A 208 -27.07 -13.40 -1.76
N PRO A 209 -28.01 -12.65 -2.37
CA PRO A 209 -27.89 -12.24 -3.75
C PRO A 209 -26.69 -11.33 -3.94
N GLN A 210 -26.03 -11.48 -5.09
CA GLN A 210 -25.04 -10.51 -5.54
C GLN A 210 -25.73 -9.22 -6.00
N LEU A 211 -25.21 -8.08 -5.56
CA LEU A 211 -25.83 -6.77 -5.73
C LEU A 211 -25.01 -5.92 -6.70
N THR A 212 -25.65 -5.29 -7.66
CA THR A 212 -25.08 -4.10 -8.30
C THR A 212 -24.85 -3.01 -7.25
N THR A 213 -24.02 -2.01 -7.55
CA THR A 213 -23.84 -0.87 -6.62
C THR A 213 -25.15 -0.16 -6.31
N ALA A 214 -26.01 0.03 -7.31
CA ALA A 214 -27.31 0.66 -7.11
C ALA A 214 -28.18 -0.13 -6.13
N GLU A 215 -28.23 -1.46 -6.28
CA GLU A 215 -28.97 -2.34 -5.36
C GLU A 215 -28.36 -2.34 -3.95
N LEU A 216 -27.03 -2.31 -3.82
CA LEU A 216 -26.34 -2.22 -2.53
C LEU A 216 -26.73 -0.92 -1.80
N ILE A 217 -26.63 0.22 -2.47
CA ILE A 217 -26.97 1.53 -1.92
C ILE A 217 -28.45 1.57 -1.54
N GLN A 218 -29.34 1.15 -2.45
CA GLN A 218 -30.78 1.16 -2.20
C GLN A 218 -31.17 0.29 -0.98
N LYS A 219 -30.59 -0.91 -0.88
CA LYS A 219 -30.84 -1.81 0.27
C LYS A 219 -30.26 -1.25 1.57
N SER A 220 -29.07 -0.64 1.52
CA SER A 220 -28.45 0.03 2.67
C SER A 220 -29.32 1.17 3.17
N GLN A 221 -29.76 2.05 2.27
CA GLN A 221 -30.65 3.17 2.59
C GLN A 221 -31.96 2.71 3.23
N GLY A 222 -32.58 1.68 2.65
CA GLY A 222 -33.83 1.10 3.14
C GLY A 222 -33.69 0.29 4.43
N GLY A 223 -32.48 0.11 4.96
CA GLY A 223 -32.23 -0.69 6.17
C GLY A 223 -32.48 -2.20 6.00
N SER A 224 -32.59 -2.67 4.76
CA SER A 224 -32.82 -4.09 4.45
C SER A 224 -31.52 -4.85 4.17
N LEU A 225 -30.40 -4.14 4.07
CA LEU A 225 -29.08 -4.71 3.88
C LEU A 225 -28.56 -5.31 5.20
N LYS A 226 -28.02 -6.52 5.16
CA LYS A 226 -27.41 -7.14 6.34
C LYS A 226 -26.09 -6.45 6.68
N PRO A 227 -25.76 -6.24 7.97
CA PRO A 227 -24.43 -5.80 8.35
C PRO A 227 -23.38 -6.82 7.93
N GLY A 228 -22.20 -6.33 7.54
CA GLY A 228 -21.06 -7.19 7.21
C GLY A 228 -20.20 -6.65 6.07
N ALA A 229 -19.23 -7.47 5.66
CA ALA A 229 -18.27 -7.13 4.63
C ALA A 229 -18.81 -7.50 3.24
N TYR A 230 -19.02 -6.51 2.39
CA TYR A 230 -19.37 -6.67 0.99
C TYR A 230 -18.11 -6.60 0.15
N THR A 231 -17.83 -7.65 -0.61
CA THR A 231 -16.63 -7.76 -1.46
C THR A 231 -17.02 -7.71 -2.93
N TRP A 232 -16.24 -6.99 -3.74
CA TRP A 232 -16.27 -6.99 -5.20
C TRP A 232 -15.21 -7.92 -5.82
N LYS A 233 -14.23 -8.33 -5.01
CA LYS A 233 -13.21 -9.33 -5.36
C LYS A 233 -13.70 -10.73 -4.99
N LYS A 234 -13.32 -11.74 -5.76
CA LYS A 234 -13.47 -13.15 -5.41
C LYS A 234 -12.81 -13.39 -4.06
N LEU A 235 -13.60 -13.91 -3.13
CA LEU A 235 -13.08 -14.50 -1.90
C LEU A 235 -12.26 -15.72 -2.33
N VAL A 236 -10.96 -15.69 -2.07
CA VAL A 236 -10.15 -16.90 -2.13
C VAL A 236 -10.55 -17.69 -0.89
N THR A 237 -11.46 -18.65 -1.04
CA THR A 237 -11.62 -19.70 -0.04
C THR A 237 -10.24 -20.32 0.15
N PRO A 238 -9.75 -20.54 1.39
CA PRO A 238 -8.67 -21.47 1.60
C PRO A 238 -9.13 -22.77 0.93
N GLN A 239 -8.53 -23.09 -0.21
CA GLN A 239 -8.79 -24.36 -0.85
C GLN A 239 -8.25 -25.40 0.13
N ASP A 240 -9.06 -26.40 0.46
CA ASP A 240 -8.52 -27.64 1.03
C ASP A 240 -7.34 -28.03 0.13
N ASP A 241 -6.13 -27.96 0.69
CA ASP A 241 -4.90 -28.47 0.10
C ASP A 241 -5.03 -30.00 0.04
N THR A 242 -5.83 -30.51 -0.90
CA THR A 242 -5.87 -31.93 -1.29
C THR A 242 -5.32 -32.15 -2.68
N ASP A 243 -4.49 -31.23 -3.19
CA ASP A 243 -3.59 -31.51 -4.32
C ASP A 243 -2.15 -31.61 -3.82
N ASN A 244 -1.96 -32.64 -2.99
CA ASN A 244 -0.66 -33.27 -2.77
C ASN A 244 -0.17 -33.85 -4.10
N ASN A 245 0.48 -33.02 -4.92
CA ASN A 245 1.47 -33.52 -5.85
C ASN A 245 2.62 -32.53 -6.04
N TYR A 246 3.26 -32.19 -4.92
CA TYR A 246 4.71 -32.01 -4.93
C TYR A 246 5.32 -33.37 -4.57
N PRO A 247 6.15 -33.99 -5.43
CA PRO A 247 6.85 -35.20 -5.04
C PRO A 247 7.71 -34.87 -3.83
N ALA A 248 7.50 -35.64 -2.76
CA ALA A 248 8.37 -35.62 -1.60
C ALA A 248 9.80 -35.93 -2.06
N PRO A 249 10.79 -35.07 -1.78
CA PRO A 249 12.17 -35.53 -1.84
C PRO A 249 12.37 -36.48 -0.67
N ASN A 250 12.62 -37.76 -1.00
CA ASN A 250 13.06 -38.79 -0.08
C ASN A 250 14.24 -38.33 0.80
N PRO A 251 14.34 -38.86 2.04
CA PRO A 251 15.40 -38.50 2.97
C PRO A 251 16.73 -39.09 2.49
N VAL A 252 17.68 -38.24 2.10
CA VAL A 252 19.09 -38.64 1.96
C VAL A 252 19.87 -38.00 3.09
N SER A 253 20.31 -38.86 4.01
CA SER A 253 21.32 -38.60 5.01
C SER A 253 22.62 -38.14 4.36
N VAL A 254 23.13 -36.96 4.69
CA VAL A 254 24.54 -36.63 4.46
C VAL A 254 25.07 -35.82 5.65
N GLU A 255 26.13 -36.36 6.23
CA GLU A 255 27.01 -35.82 7.27
C GLU A 255 27.64 -34.47 6.89
N PRO A 256 28.17 -33.72 7.87
CA PRO A 256 28.67 -32.37 7.65
C PRO A 256 30.10 -32.39 7.08
N THR A 257 30.32 -31.74 5.93
CA THR A 257 31.66 -31.36 5.50
C THR A 257 31.85 -29.84 5.54
N ASN A 258 32.96 -29.46 6.18
CA ASN A 258 33.44 -28.10 6.41
C ASN A 258 34.02 -27.46 5.14
N PRO A 259 34.25 -26.13 5.14
CA PRO A 259 34.43 -25.34 3.92
C PRO A 259 35.89 -25.20 3.44
N VAL A 260 36.02 -25.27 2.11
CA VAL A 260 36.90 -24.51 1.19
C VAL A 260 38.42 -24.52 1.44
N GLU A 261 39.13 -25.11 0.48
CA GLU A 261 40.30 -24.49 -0.16
C GLU A 261 40.19 -24.73 -1.67
N ASN A 262 40.26 -23.65 -2.45
CA ASN A 262 41.08 -23.61 -3.66
C ASN A 262 41.15 -22.18 -4.19
N ASN A 263 42.39 -21.70 -4.21
CA ASN A 263 42.88 -20.69 -5.11
C ASN A 263 42.62 -21.14 -6.55
N ASP A 264 42.28 -20.21 -7.43
CA ASP A 264 43.10 -20.02 -8.63
C ASP A 264 42.76 -18.70 -9.31
N GLU A 265 43.83 -17.97 -9.58
CA GLU A 265 43.89 -16.86 -10.50
C GLU A 265 43.57 -17.37 -11.90
N ASN A 266 42.72 -16.66 -12.64
CA ASN A 266 43.12 -16.35 -14.00
C ASN A 266 42.51 -15.05 -14.51
N LYS A 267 43.41 -14.29 -15.14
CA LYS A 267 43.18 -13.07 -15.90
C LYS A 267 42.29 -13.40 -17.10
N ASP A 268 41.43 -12.47 -17.46
CA ASP A 268 41.39 -12.00 -18.83
C ASP A 268 41.02 -10.51 -18.84
N LYS A 269 41.97 -9.72 -19.34
CA LYS A 269 41.70 -8.41 -19.91
C LYS A 269 41.10 -8.69 -21.27
N ASP A 270 40.00 -8.05 -21.61
CA ASP A 270 39.75 -7.70 -23.00
C ASP A 270 39.09 -6.33 -23.10
N GLU A 271 39.65 -5.59 -24.04
CA GLU A 271 39.43 -4.19 -24.33
C GLU A 271 38.12 -3.94 -25.09
N ASN A 272 37.76 -2.67 -25.11
CA ASN A 272 36.72 -2.05 -25.92
C ASN A 272 36.47 -2.72 -27.28
N ASN A 273 35.22 -3.14 -27.50
CA ASN A 273 34.62 -3.11 -28.82
C ASN A 273 33.12 -2.80 -28.75
N ASN A 274 32.77 -1.65 -29.33
CA ASN A 274 31.40 -1.25 -29.65
C ASN A 274 30.82 -2.19 -30.72
N ASN A 275 30.01 -3.16 -30.29
CA ASN A 275 28.73 -3.55 -30.91
C ASN A 275 28.24 -4.82 -30.20
N GLY A 276 27.27 -4.67 -29.28
CA GLY A 276 26.77 -5.82 -28.51
C GLY A 276 25.28 -5.67 -28.27
N SER A 277 24.49 -6.33 -29.10
CA SER A 277 23.05 -6.53 -28.94
C SER A 277 22.68 -6.71 -27.47
N SER A 278 21.97 -5.74 -26.89
CA SER A 278 21.57 -5.77 -25.49
C SER A 278 20.57 -6.91 -25.30
N SER A 279 21.05 -8.10 -24.96
CA SER A 279 20.18 -9.25 -24.73
C SER A 279 19.24 -8.92 -23.59
N GLU A 280 17.95 -8.81 -23.91
CA GLU A 280 16.89 -8.55 -22.94
C GLU A 280 16.90 -9.62 -21.85
N LYS A 281 16.94 -9.21 -20.57
CA LYS A 281 16.90 -10.14 -19.42
C LYS A 281 15.77 -9.76 -18.47
N THR A 282 14.98 -10.75 -18.07
CA THR A 282 13.93 -10.56 -17.06
C THR A 282 14.48 -10.74 -15.66
N VAL A 283 14.28 -9.75 -14.78
CA VAL A 283 14.61 -9.81 -13.36
C VAL A 283 13.35 -9.73 -12.51
N VAL A 284 13.40 -10.20 -11.26
CA VAL A 284 12.30 -10.10 -10.30
C VAL A 284 12.69 -9.14 -9.19
N LEU A 285 11.82 -8.17 -8.88
CA LEU A 285 12.02 -7.30 -7.73
C LEU A 285 11.88 -8.09 -6.43
N MET A 286 12.84 -7.90 -5.55
CA MET A 286 12.87 -8.46 -4.19
C MET A 286 12.69 -7.36 -3.12
N HIS A 287 12.47 -6.12 -3.55
CA HIS A 287 12.09 -4.97 -2.74
C HIS A 287 11.28 -3.99 -3.61
N ASN A 288 10.40 -3.18 -3.00
CA ASN A 288 9.74 -2.09 -3.72
C ASN A 288 10.79 -1.14 -4.33
N ALA A 289 10.60 -0.72 -5.58
CA ALA A 289 11.58 0.07 -6.31
C ALA A 289 10.96 1.32 -6.95
N TYR A 290 11.64 2.45 -6.80
CA TYR A 290 11.37 3.66 -7.57
C TYR A 290 12.03 3.60 -8.95
N LEU A 291 11.50 4.39 -9.88
CA LEU A 291 12.13 4.69 -11.16
C LEU A 291 12.99 5.94 -11.06
N TYR A 292 14.16 5.88 -11.67
CA TYR A 292 15.13 6.96 -11.73
C TYR A 292 15.39 7.37 -13.17
N ASP A 293 15.79 8.62 -13.38
CA ASP A 293 16.23 9.16 -14.67
C ASP A 293 17.74 8.94 -14.87
N ASN A 294 18.28 9.42 -15.99
CA ASN A 294 19.70 9.26 -16.35
C ASN A 294 20.67 10.05 -15.45
N THR A 295 20.16 10.94 -14.59
CA THR A 295 20.93 11.69 -13.59
C THR A 295 20.87 11.05 -12.21
N GLY A 296 20.05 9.99 -12.04
CA GLY A 296 19.88 9.27 -10.78
C GLY A 296 18.88 9.93 -9.83
N ASN A 297 18.11 10.91 -10.32
CA ASN A 297 16.98 11.49 -9.61
C ASN A 297 15.73 10.65 -9.83
N ARG A 298 14.73 10.74 -8.93
CA ARG A 298 13.46 10.02 -9.13
C ARG A 298 12.77 10.59 -10.37
N ALA A 299 12.56 9.73 -11.37
CA ALA A 299 11.97 10.14 -12.64
C ALA A 299 10.47 10.45 -12.51
N ASN A 300 9.81 9.84 -11.51
CA ASN A 300 8.38 9.99 -11.26
C ASN A 300 8.01 9.43 -9.86
N GLN A 301 6.71 9.40 -9.58
CA GLN A 301 6.13 8.91 -8.32
C GLN A 301 5.81 7.40 -8.35
N ILE A 302 6.22 6.66 -9.38
CA ILE A 302 5.89 5.24 -9.55
C ILE A 302 6.72 4.39 -8.59
N ILE A 303 6.03 3.49 -7.87
CA ILE A 303 6.64 2.46 -7.02
C ILE A 303 6.33 1.08 -7.61
N LEU A 304 7.34 0.44 -8.17
CA LEU A 304 7.28 -0.95 -8.59
C LEU A 304 7.29 -1.85 -7.34
N LYS A 305 6.37 -2.80 -7.25
CA LYS A 305 6.21 -3.63 -6.05
C LYS A 305 7.14 -4.84 -6.06
N ILE A 306 7.49 -5.34 -4.87
CA ILE A 306 8.16 -6.63 -4.72
C ILE A 306 7.39 -7.73 -5.48
N GLY A 307 8.11 -8.61 -6.17
CA GLY A 307 7.58 -9.65 -7.05
C GLY A 307 7.36 -9.23 -8.50
N SER A 308 7.41 -7.95 -8.84
CA SER A 308 7.30 -7.51 -10.25
C SER A 308 8.42 -8.08 -11.11
N LYS A 309 8.08 -8.61 -12.29
CA LYS A 309 9.02 -9.10 -13.30
C LYS A 309 9.33 -7.98 -14.30
N LEU A 310 10.59 -7.63 -14.46
CA LEU A 310 11.04 -6.48 -15.25
C LEU A 310 11.99 -6.92 -16.36
N LYS A 311 11.71 -6.51 -17.60
CA LYS A 311 12.64 -6.65 -18.71
C LYS A 311 13.71 -5.56 -18.61
N THR A 312 14.96 -5.97 -18.52
CA THR A 312 16.12 -5.10 -18.35
C THR A 312 17.07 -5.25 -19.53
N TYR A 313 17.80 -4.18 -19.83
CA TYR A 313 18.72 -4.09 -20.97
C TYR A 313 20.17 -3.87 -20.51
N GLY A 314 20.52 -4.45 -19.36
CA GLY A 314 21.85 -4.33 -18.74
C GLY A 314 21.83 -3.53 -17.45
N LYS A 315 23.03 -3.29 -16.91
CA LYS A 315 23.27 -2.48 -15.72
C LYS A 315 24.07 -1.24 -16.08
N THR A 316 23.89 -0.18 -15.31
CA THR A 316 24.72 1.02 -15.35
C THR A 316 24.98 1.53 -13.95
N THR A 317 25.94 2.44 -13.81
CA THR A 317 26.23 3.14 -12.57
C THR A 317 25.92 4.61 -12.75
N ILE A 318 25.10 5.18 -11.87
CA ILE A 318 24.78 6.61 -11.85
C ILE A 318 25.14 7.13 -10.46
N ASN A 319 26.01 8.14 -10.38
CA ASN A 319 26.49 8.73 -9.12
C ASN A 319 26.97 7.69 -8.09
N GLY A 320 27.71 6.67 -8.55
CA GLY A 320 28.25 5.60 -7.69
C GLY A 320 27.25 4.54 -7.23
N ARG A 321 25.97 4.62 -7.65
CA ARG A 321 24.95 3.61 -7.37
C ARG A 321 24.66 2.77 -8.61
N ASN A 322 24.57 1.46 -8.44
CA ASN A 322 24.26 0.53 -9.54
C ASN A 322 22.75 0.48 -9.82
N PHE A 323 22.39 0.46 -11.10
CA PHE A 323 21.02 0.38 -11.57
C PHE A 323 20.88 -0.66 -12.68
N TYR A 324 19.70 -1.26 -12.80
CA TYR A 324 19.29 -1.92 -14.04
C TYR A 324 18.64 -0.90 -14.98
N VAL A 325 18.91 -1.02 -16.27
CA VAL A 325 18.35 -0.16 -17.32
C VAL A 325 17.04 -0.76 -17.83
N LEU A 326 15.99 0.05 -17.82
CA LEU A 326 14.71 -0.22 -18.46
C LEU A 326 14.62 0.68 -19.71
N ASN A 327 14.18 0.12 -20.84
CA ASN A 327 14.01 0.88 -22.08
C ASN A 327 12.52 0.93 -22.45
N ASP A 328 11.95 2.14 -22.49
CA ASP A 328 10.59 2.38 -22.97
C ASP A 328 10.62 2.63 -24.48
N LYS A 329 10.50 1.55 -25.25
CA LYS A 329 10.51 1.58 -26.72
C LYS A 329 9.28 2.25 -27.35
N GLY A 330 8.24 2.55 -26.56
CA GLY A 330 6.98 3.13 -27.04
C GLY A 330 6.94 4.66 -26.97
N ASN A 331 7.81 5.29 -26.18
CA ASN A 331 7.82 6.73 -25.96
C ASN A 331 9.23 7.32 -26.17
N SER A 332 9.62 7.46 -27.44
CA SER A 332 10.91 8.06 -27.85
C SER A 332 12.18 7.36 -27.32
N ASN A 333 12.13 6.06 -26.96
CA ASN A 333 13.27 5.32 -26.37
C ASN A 333 13.80 5.93 -25.07
N ILE A 334 12.90 6.46 -24.23
CA ILE A 334 13.27 6.99 -22.91
C ILE A 334 13.77 5.84 -22.02
N LYS A 335 14.92 6.05 -21.36
CA LYS A 335 15.53 5.09 -20.44
C LYS A 335 15.19 5.44 -19.00
N TYR A 336 14.73 4.44 -18.25
CA TYR A 336 14.56 4.51 -16.80
C TYR A 336 15.53 3.56 -16.10
N TYR A 337 15.74 3.81 -14.81
CA TYR A 337 16.71 3.08 -14.02
C TYR A 337 16.06 2.60 -12.71
N ILE A 338 16.35 1.36 -12.31
CA ILE A 338 15.92 0.81 -11.01
C ILE A 338 17.15 0.45 -10.19
N ALA A 339 17.15 0.76 -8.90
CA ALA A 339 18.30 0.47 -8.06
C ALA A 339 18.58 -1.04 -8.00
N ALA A 340 19.81 -1.45 -8.31
CA ALA A 340 20.19 -2.86 -8.42
C ALA A 340 19.98 -3.63 -7.11
N GLY A 341 20.16 -2.98 -5.95
CA GLY A 341 19.91 -3.60 -4.65
C GLY A 341 18.46 -4.05 -4.39
N ASN A 342 17.49 -3.58 -5.18
CA ASN A 342 16.10 -4.06 -5.10
C ASN A 342 15.88 -5.38 -5.86
N VAL A 343 16.91 -5.86 -6.57
CA VAL A 343 16.91 -7.10 -7.36
C VAL A 343 18.04 -8.01 -6.88
N ASP A 344 19.26 -7.48 -6.84
CA ASP A 344 20.46 -8.19 -6.48
C ASP A 344 20.56 -8.35 -4.97
N SER A 345 20.79 -9.58 -4.53
CA SER A 345 21.00 -9.87 -3.12
C SER A 345 22.37 -9.40 -2.64
N VAL A 346 22.41 -8.86 -1.43
CA VAL A 346 23.64 -8.76 -0.63
C VAL A 346 23.68 -9.92 0.35
N VAL A 347 24.72 -10.74 0.30
CA VAL A 347 24.93 -11.84 1.24
C VAL A 347 25.47 -11.29 2.55
N ARG A 348 24.77 -11.54 3.66
CA ARG A 348 25.15 -11.08 5.00
C ARG A 348 25.29 -12.25 5.96
N LYS A 349 26.20 -12.15 6.93
CA LYS A 349 26.39 -13.14 8.00
C LYS A 349 25.40 -12.91 9.14
N ILE A 350 24.81 -13.97 9.66
CA ILE A 350 23.89 -13.94 10.81
C ILE A 350 24.73 -13.96 12.11
N LYS A 351 24.63 -12.90 12.93
CA LYS A 351 25.38 -12.75 14.20
C LYS A 351 24.69 -13.43 15.39
N HIS A 352 23.36 -13.53 15.34
CA HIS A 352 22.54 -14.16 16.38
C HIS A 352 21.49 -15.07 15.76
N ASN A 353 21.11 -16.13 16.46
CA ASN A 353 20.00 -16.99 16.04
C ASN A 353 18.77 -16.13 15.73
N ALA A 354 18.24 -16.25 14.51
CA ALA A 354 17.30 -15.29 13.96
C ALA A 354 16.03 -15.97 13.46
N TYR A 355 14.87 -15.53 13.95
CA TYR A 355 13.59 -15.94 13.38
C TYR A 355 13.34 -15.27 12.04
N ILE A 356 12.63 -15.99 11.17
CA ILE A 356 12.04 -15.44 9.95
C ILE A 356 10.61 -15.01 10.26
N TYR A 357 10.30 -13.76 9.93
CA TYR A 357 9.04 -13.08 10.15
C TYR A 357 8.28 -12.93 8.84
N ASN A 358 6.95 -12.83 8.90
CA ASN A 358 6.12 -12.35 7.80
C ASN A 358 6.01 -10.81 7.81
N GLN A 359 5.29 -10.23 6.84
CA GLN A 359 5.07 -8.79 6.73
C GLN A 359 4.38 -8.14 7.95
N TYR A 360 3.68 -8.93 8.77
CA TYR A 360 3.01 -8.45 9.99
C TYR A 360 3.92 -8.51 11.23
N GLY A 361 5.13 -9.06 11.10
CA GLY A 361 6.06 -9.21 12.21
C GLY A 361 5.79 -10.44 13.09
N ASP A 362 5.08 -11.44 12.57
CA ASP A 362 4.81 -12.71 13.24
C ASP A 362 5.73 -13.83 12.69
N HIS A 363 6.09 -14.81 13.53
CA HIS A 363 7.02 -15.90 13.18
C HIS A 363 6.53 -17.28 13.67
N LYS A 364 5.25 -17.59 13.41
CA LYS A 364 4.53 -18.76 13.93
C LYS A 364 5.24 -20.11 13.66
N ASN A 365 6.00 -20.23 12.57
CA ASN A 365 6.67 -21.47 12.17
C ASN A 365 8.02 -21.73 12.87
N LYS A 366 8.47 -20.86 13.80
CA LYS A 366 9.75 -20.96 14.53
C LYS A 366 11.01 -21.22 13.67
N ARG A 367 10.93 -21.05 12.34
CA ARG A 367 12.04 -21.29 11.42
C ARG A 367 13.18 -20.32 11.75
N LEU A 368 14.33 -20.89 12.07
CA LEU A 368 15.48 -20.20 12.64
C LEU A 368 16.66 -20.25 11.67
N LEU A 369 17.27 -19.09 11.41
CA LEU A 369 18.61 -19.01 10.83
C LEU A 369 19.62 -19.06 11.97
N LYS A 370 20.56 -20.00 11.91
CA LYS A 370 21.54 -20.18 12.98
C LYS A 370 22.65 -19.13 12.90
N LYS A 371 23.17 -18.72 14.06
CA LYS A 371 24.37 -17.88 14.18
C LYS A 371 25.50 -18.48 13.34
N GLY A 372 26.19 -17.63 12.58
CA GLY A 372 27.28 -18.02 11.69
C GLY A 372 26.84 -18.32 10.25
N SER A 373 25.56 -18.64 10.02
CA SER A 373 25.03 -18.82 8.66
C SER A 373 25.05 -17.52 7.84
N LYS A 374 24.92 -17.65 6.52
CA LYS A 374 24.77 -16.52 5.60
C LYS A 374 23.33 -16.46 5.08
N ALA A 375 22.78 -15.26 4.91
CA ALA A 375 21.50 -15.05 4.25
C ALA A 375 21.60 -13.92 3.22
N LYS A 376 20.89 -14.11 2.10
CA LYS A 376 20.70 -13.09 1.08
C LYS A 376 19.73 -12.03 1.62
N THR A 377 20.05 -10.77 1.42
CA THR A 377 19.21 -9.62 1.80
C THR A 377 19.01 -8.71 0.61
N TYR A 378 17.85 -8.07 0.53
CA TYR A 378 17.48 -7.23 -0.61
C TYR A 378 17.04 -5.85 -0.12
N GLY A 379 17.47 -4.82 -0.84
CA GLY A 379 17.16 -3.43 -0.58
C GLY A 379 17.64 -2.92 0.78
N GLU A 380 17.12 -1.75 1.13
CA GLU A 380 17.27 -1.19 2.46
C GLU A 380 16.33 -1.89 3.46
N PRO A 381 16.66 -1.89 4.78
CA PRO A 381 15.79 -2.50 5.77
C PRO A 381 14.42 -1.80 5.87
N VAL A 382 13.35 -2.59 5.87
CA VAL A 382 11.97 -2.12 6.10
C VAL A 382 11.64 -2.08 7.60
N LYS A 383 10.65 -1.25 7.99
CA LYS A 383 10.20 -1.14 9.39
C LYS A 383 8.90 -1.92 9.58
N ILE A 384 8.85 -2.83 10.55
CA ILE A 384 7.66 -3.61 10.94
C ILE A 384 7.52 -3.51 12.46
N ARG A 385 6.38 -3.05 12.98
CA ARG A 385 6.13 -2.87 14.42
C ARG A 385 7.32 -2.21 15.16
N ASN A 386 7.82 -1.09 14.63
CA ASN A 386 8.96 -0.32 15.13
C ASN A 386 10.35 -0.99 15.13
N LYS A 387 10.50 -2.17 14.52
CA LYS A 387 11.81 -2.82 14.36
C LYS A 387 12.21 -2.83 12.88
N LYS A 388 13.51 -2.75 12.61
CA LYS A 388 14.06 -2.80 11.24
C LYS A 388 14.30 -4.26 10.84
N TYR A 389 13.96 -4.62 9.61
CA TYR A 389 14.09 -5.95 9.04
C TYR A 389 14.69 -5.89 7.65
N TYR A 390 15.60 -6.81 7.32
CA TYR A 390 15.96 -7.06 5.94
C TYR A 390 14.95 -8.04 5.32
N ILE A 391 14.61 -7.80 4.05
CA ILE A 391 13.90 -8.77 3.23
C ILE A 391 14.89 -9.86 2.85
N VAL A 392 14.56 -11.12 3.11
CA VAL A 392 15.39 -12.28 2.76
C VAL A 392 14.76 -13.15 1.68
N ASP A 393 13.46 -13.01 1.46
CA ASP A 393 12.67 -13.68 0.43
C ASP A 393 11.29 -13.00 0.30
N ASN A 394 10.46 -13.42 -0.65
CA ASN A 394 9.09 -12.94 -0.77
C ASN A 394 8.29 -13.19 0.53
N ASN A 395 7.77 -12.11 1.14
CA ASN A 395 7.09 -12.13 2.44
C ASN A 395 7.90 -12.79 3.58
N ARG A 396 9.24 -12.76 3.51
CA ARG A 396 10.12 -13.26 4.57
C ARG A 396 11.12 -12.19 4.99
N PHE A 397 11.15 -11.94 6.29
CA PHE A 397 11.88 -10.83 6.89
C PHE A 397 12.73 -11.33 8.06
N VAL A 398 13.92 -10.76 8.22
CA VAL A 398 14.80 -11.05 9.36
C VAL A 398 15.23 -9.74 9.99
N LYS A 399 15.12 -9.63 11.32
CA LYS A 399 15.49 -8.39 12.05
C LYS A 399 16.91 -7.98 11.68
N LYS A 400 17.09 -6.70 11.34
CA LYS A 400 18.38 -6.10 11.01
C LYS A 400 19.43 -6.35 12.10
N ALA A 401 19.02 -6.30 13.37
CA ALA A 401 19.87 -6.52 14.53
C ALA A 401 20.48 -7.94 14.63
N ASN A 402 19.98 -8.89 13.84
CA ASN A 402 20.51 -10.26 13.82
C ASN A 402 21.65 -10.46 12.79
N PHE A 403 21.95 -9.45 11.99
CA PHE A 403 23.07 -9.41 11.02
C PHE A 403 24.18 -8.50 11.53
#